data_AF-A0A562TLA8-F1
#
_entry.id   AF-A0A562TLA8-F1
#
_cell.length_a   1.000
_cell.length_b   1.000
_cell.length_c   1.000
_cell.angle_alpha   90.00
_cell.angle_beta   90.00
_cell.angle_gamma   90.00
#
_symmetry.space_group_name_H-M   'P 1'
#
loop_
_entity.id
_entity.type
_entity.pdbx_description
1 polymer ?
#
loop_
_entity_poly.entity_id
_entity_poly.type
_entity_poly.pdbx_seq_one_letter_code
_entity_poly.pdbx_strand_id
1 'polypeptide(L)'
;MKKVVLMASAIFFAAATFAQTTPTVNLAQTEPSVAQSNKAKITPGENAQMKELDNCIRNYNSEKAIAKQAMIKGEFKISKADYAIADADKKYIKAIAVQLKSEGVRHPLMLAHKEIKKADKKMIIADVKIIKADKLAKQKALKAGDSTAVKVTENNLIADKNNLKKDISDASHDDTKHFTFIRSKS
;
A
#
# COMPACT_ATOMS: atom_id res chain seq x y z
N MET A 1 -42.93 -31.76 -26.96
CA MET A 1 -43.55 -32.16 -25.67
C MET A 1 -42.61 -33.14 -24.97
N LYS A 2 -42.41 -32.90 -23.66
CA LYS A 2 -41.75 -33.69 -22.60
C LYS A 2 -41.20 -35.09 -22.97
N LYS A 3 -39.95 -35.36 -22.55
CA LYS A 3 -39.62 -36.36 -21.50
C LYS A 3 -38.14 -36.29 -21.13
N VAL A 4 -37.88 -35.94 -19.88
CA VAL A 4 -36.64 -36.24 -19.15
C VAL A 4 -36.88 -37.58 -18.47
N VAL A 5 -35.97 -38.54 -18.64
CA VAL A 5 -35.88 -39.70 -17.73
C VAL A 5 -34.40 -39.97 -17.44
N LEU A 6 -34.14 -39.91 -16.13
CA LEU A 6 -32.94 -40.17 -15.36
C LEU A 6 -32.64 -41.68 -15.26
N MET A 7 -31.43 -42.03 -14.81
CA MET A 7 -30.91 -43.33 -14.33
C MET A 7 -30.04 -44.07 -15.36
N ALA A 8 -28.92 -44.73 -15.03
CA ALA A 8 -28.03 -44.75 -13.86
C ALA A 8 -26.78 -45.55 -14.29
N SER A 9 -25.62 -45.17 -13.76
CA SER A 9 -24.49 -46.06 -13.40
C SER A 9 -23.93 -47.06 -14.42
N ALA A 10 -22.74 -46.77 -14.96
CA ALA A 10 -21.72 -47.79 -15.18
C ALA A 10 -20.34 -47.25 -14.76
N ILE A 11 -19.93 -47.76 -13.60
CA ILE A 11 -18.66 -47.57 -12.92
C ILE A 11 -17.55 -48.21 -13.75
N PHE A 12 -16.48 -47.48 -14.06
CA PHE A 12 -15.15 -48.08 -14.20
C PHE A 12 -14.14 -47.25 -13.41
N PHE A 13 -13.73 -47.84 -12.30
CA PHE A 13 -12.58 -47.46 -11.51
C PHE A 13 -11.30 -47.65 -12.34
N ALA A 14 -10.41 -46.66 -12.32
CA ALA A 14 -8.98 -46.91 -12.26
C ALA A 14 -8.31 -45.73 -11.53
N ALA A 15 -7.62 -46.07 -10.45
CA ALA A 15 -7.00 -45.18 -9.51
C ALA A 15 -5.75 -44.49 -10.09
N ALA A 16 -5.60 -43.20 -9.76
CA ALA A 16 -4.28 -42.58 -9.63
C ALA A 16 -4.34 -41.66 -8.41
N THR A 17 -3.78 -42.17 -7.31
CA THR A 17 -3.61 -41.49 -6.03
C THR A 17 -2.55 -40.41 -6.15
N PHE A 18 -2.90 -39.16 -5.84
CA PHE A 18 -1.97 -38.25 -5.17
C PHE A 18 -2.73 -37.41 -4.14
N ALA A 19 -2.19 -37.47 -2.92
CA ALA A 19 -2.69 -36.98 -1.65
C ALA A 19 -3.28 -35.56 -1.66
N GLN A 20 -4.53 -35.48 -1.22
CA GLN A 20 -5.20 -34.27 -0.74
C GLN A 20 -5.00 -34.20 0.77
N THR A 21 -4.10 -33.34 1.25
CA THR A 21 -3.97 -33.05 2.68
C THR A 21 -4.94 -31.92 3.04
N THR A 22 -6.14 -32.30 3.50
CA THR A 22 -6.98 -31.42 4.32
C THR A 22 -6.35 -31.32 5.72
N PRO A 23 -6.05 -30.12 6.25
CA PRO A 23 -5.68 -30.00 7.65
C PRO A 23 -6.92 -30.23 8.52
N THR A 24 -6.81 -31.26 9.36
CA THR A 24 -7.69 -31.59 10.47
C THR A 24 -7.97 -30.36 11.33
N VAL A 25 -9.26 -30.01 11.46
CA VAL A 25 -9.75 -29.12 12.51
C VAL A 25 -9.60 -29.87 13.84
N ASN A 26 -8.54 -29.57 14.58
CA ASN A 26 -8.43 -30.00 15.97
C ASN A 26 -9.16 -28.99 16.84
N LEU A 27 -10.32 -29.40 17.36
CA LEU A 27 -10.98 -28.77 18.49
C LEU A 27 -10.04 -28.87 19.70
N ALA A 28 -9.48 -27.73 20.12
CA ALA A 28 -8.97 -27.56 21.48
C ALA A 28 -9.65 -26.33 22.07
N GLN A 29 -10.64 -26.61 22.90
CA GLN A 29 -11.43 -25.66 23.66
C GLN A 29 -10.75 -25.48 25.03
N THR A 30 -10.28 -24.28 25.33
CA THR A 30 -10.16 -23.79 26.72
C THR A 30 -10.15 -22.26 26.69
N GLU A 31 -11.22 -21.67 27.19
CA GLU A 31 -11.37 -20.25 27.51
C GLU A 31 -10.52 -19.87 28.75
N PRO A 32 -10.66 -18.66 29.32
CA PRO A 32 -10.19 -17.36 28.82
C PRO A 32 -9.12 -16.81 29.78
N SER A 33 -8.11 -16.09 29.30
CA SER A 33 -7.26 -15.32 30.22
C SER A 33 -6.88 -13.95 29.67
N VAL A 34 -7.16 -12.99 30.53
CA VAL A 34 -7.17 -11.56 30.36
C VAL A 34 -5.73 -11.04 30.34
N ALA A 35 -5.50 -10.08 29.44
CA ALA A 35 -4.40 -9.10 29.48
C ALA A 35 -2.97 -9.65 29.60
N GLN A 36 -2.27 -9.71 28.46
CA GLN A 36 -0.92 -9.15 28.43
C GLN A 36 -0.56 -8.68 27.01
N SER A 37 -0.10 -7.43 26.99
CA SER A 37 0.46 -6.69 25.86
C SER A 37 1.64 -7.45 25.25
N ASN A 38 1.36 -8.42 24.37
CA ASN A 38 2.37 -9.02 23.54
C ASN A 38 2.25 -8.40 22.14
N LYS A 39 3.30 -7.68 21.76
CA LYS A 39 3.54 -7.19 20.42
C LYS A 39 3.66 -8.42 19.52
N ALA A 40 2.52 -8.95 19.08
CA ALA A 40 2.44 -10.14 18.24
C ALA A 40 3.41 -9.96 17.07
N LYS A 41 4.43 -10.82 17.02
CA LYS A 41 5.45 -10.77 15.99
C LYS A 41 4.78 -11.25 14.71
N ILE A 42 4.66 -10.34 13.76
CA ILE A 42 4.00 -10.59 12.47
C ILE A 42 4.69 -11.76 11.77
N THR A 43 3.93 -12.78 11.40
CA THR A 43 4.45 -13.98 10.71
C THR A 43 4.91 -13.63 9.28
N PRO A 44 5.74 -14.45 8.61
CA PRO A 44 6.15 -14.18 7.24
C PRO A 44 4.98 -14.02 6.25
N GLY A 45 3.88 -14.76 6.45
CA GLY A 45 2.65 -14.64 5.65
C GLY A 45 1.95 -13.29 5.87
N GLU A 46 1.76 -12.92 7.13
CA GLU A 46 1.19 -11.61 7.49
C GLU A 46 2.09 -10.44 7.01
N ASN A 47 3.42 -10.61 6.99
CA ASN A 47 4.33 -9.58 6.45
C ASN A 47 4.17 -9.38 4.94
N ALA A 48 3.91 -10.44 4.18
CA ALA A 48 3.62 -10.34 2.75
C ALA A 48 2.29 -9.61 2.51
N GLN A 49 1.24 -9.98 3.24
CA GLN A 49 -0.06 -9.32 3.18
C GLN A 49 -0.01 -7.86 3.65
N MET A 50 0.84 -7.51 4.63
CA MET A 50 1.05 -6.12 5.03
C MET A 50 1.72 -5.29 3.93
N LYS A 51 2.72 -5.84 3.24
CA LYS A 51 3.34 -5.16 2.08
C LYS A 51 2.37 -5.00 0.92
N GLU A 52 1.56 -6.03 0.69
CA GLU A 52 0.49 -5.97 -0.30
C GLU A 52 -0.52 -4.88 0.06
N LEU A 53 -0.94 -4.81 1.33
CA LEU A 53 -1.80 -3.74 1.85
C LEU A 53 -1.19 -2.35 1.63
N ASP A 54 0.11 -2.20 1.88
CA ASP A 54 0.83 -0.94 1.66
C ASP A 54 0.76 -0.51 0.18
N ASN A 55 1.04 -1.44 -0.74
CA ASN A 55 1.00 -1.17 -2.18
C ASN A 55 -0.42 -0.83 -2.66
N CYS A 56 -1.42 -1.54 -2.17
CA CYS A 56 -2.82 -1.29 -2.53
C CYS A 56 -3.27 0.11 -2.07
N ILE A 57 -2.86 0.53 -0.86
CA ILE A 57 -3.15 1.88 -0.34
C ILE A 57 -2.51 2.94 -1.24
N ARG A 58 -1.24 2.76 -1.63
CA ARG A 58 -0.55 3.70 -2.53
C ARG A 58 -1.22 3.79 -3.90
N ASN A 59 -1.58 2.65 -4.50
CA ASN A 59 -2.27 2.60 -5.79
C ASN A 59 -3.63 3.30 -5.73
N TYR A 60 -4.46 2.97 -4.73
CA TYR A 60 -5.75 3.62 -4.51
C TYR A 60 -5.62 5.15 -4.42
N ASN A 61 -4.64 5.65 -3.67
CA ASN A 61 -4.41 7.07 -3.51
C ASN A 61 -3.95 7.73 -4.83
N SER A 62 -3.08 7.06 -5.58
CA SER A 62 -2.61 7.50 -6.89
C SER A 62 -3.74 7.59 -7.91
N GLU A 63 -4.51 6.52 -8.10
CA GLU A 63 -5.64 6.48 -9.04
C GLU A 63 -6.70 7.52 -8.70
N LYS A 64 -6.99 7.70 -7.40
CA LYS A 64 -7.90 8.76 -6.94
C LYS A 64 -7.36 10.16 -7.23
N ALA A 65 -6.04 10.38 -7.18
CA ALA A 65 -5.44 11.66 -7.52
C ALA A 65 -5.49 11.92 -9.03
N ILE A 66 -5.19 10.92 -9.86
CA ILE A 66 -5.30 10.98 -11.32
C ILE A 66 -6.75 11.28 -11.72
N ALA A 67 -7.72 10.56 -11.14
CA ALA A 67 -9.14 10.77 -11.40
C ALA A 67 -9.58 12.22 -11.12
N LYS A 68 -9.09 12.81 -10.02
CA LYS A 68 -9.35 14.23 -9.68
C LYS A 68 -8.70 15.18 -10.68
N GLN A 69 -7.46 14.92 -11.11
CA GLN A 69 -6.80 15.74 -12.12
C GLN A 69 -7.54 15.69 -13.46
N ALA A 70 -8.02 14.51 -13.87
CA ALA A 70 -8.86 14.35 -15.05
C ALA A 70 -10.16 15.17 -14.94
N MET A 71 -10.81 15.21 -13.76
CA MET A 71 -11.98 16.10 -13.55
C MET A 71 -11.61 17.57 -13.74
N ILE A 72 -10.48 18.02 -13.17
CA ILE A 72 -10.03 19.42 -13.27
C ILE A 72 -9.76 19.79 -14.74
N LYS A 73 -9.26 18.85 -15.54
CA LYS A 73 -9.02 19.03 -16.99
C LYS A 73 -10.29 18.90 -17.85
N GLY A 74 -11.45 18.59 -17.26
CA GLY A 74 -12.70 18.36 -18.00
C GLY A 74 -12.81 16.99 -18.68
N GLU A 75 -11.90 16.07 -18.37
CA GLU A 75 -11.82 14.71 -18.94
C GLU A 75 -12.70 13.72 -18.16
N PHE A 76 -14.02 13.97 -18.11
CA PHE A 76 -14.94 13.24 -17.24
C PHE A 76 -15.03 11.72 -17.50
N LYS A 77 -14.83 11.28 -18.76
CA LYS A 77 -14.82 9.85 -19.10
C LYS A 77 -13.62 9.13 -18.50
N ILE A 78 -12.44 9.75 -18.56
CA ILE A 78 -11.19 9.23 -17.99
C ILE A 78 -11.32 9.20 -16.47
N SER A 79 -11.74 10.32 -15.88
CA SER A 79 -11.99 10.41 -14.44
C SER A 79 -12.93 9.31 -13.91
N LYS A 80 -14.03 9.01 -14.63
CA LYS A 80 -14.96 7.97 -14.23
C LYS A 80 -14.32 6.57 -14.26
N ALA A 81 -13.47 6.29 -15.24
CA ALA A 81 -12.74 5.03 -15.32
C ALA A 81 -11.74 4.90 -14.16
N ASP A 82 -10.96 5.94 -13.90
CA ASP A 82 -9.97 5.95 -12.82
C ASP A 82 -10.62 5.83 -11.43
N TYR A 83 -11.78 6.48 -11.21
CA TYR A 83 -12.55 6.28 -9.99
C TYR A 83 -13.06 4.83 -9.82
N ALA A 84 -13.42 4.16 -10.90
CA ALA A 84 -13.85 2.76 -10.84
C ALA A 84 -12.68 1.83 -10.47
N ILE A 85 -11.48 2.10 -10.97
CA ILE A 85 -10.24 1.40 -10.57
C ILE A 85 -9.97 1.64 -9.09
N ALA A 86 -9.99 2.90 -8.64
CA ALA A 86 -9.80 3.23 -7.22
C ALA A 86 -10.85 2.55 -6.31
N ASP A 87 -12.11 2.46 -6.74
CA ASP A 87 -13.13 1.74 -5.96
C ASP A 87 -12.90 0.22 -5.89
N ALA A 88 -12.30 -0.37 -6.93
CA ALA A 88 -11.87 -1.77 -6.90
C ALA A 88 -10.74 -1.98 -5.89
N ASP A 89 -9.71 -1.13 -5.93
CA ASP A 89 -8.59 -1.16 -4.97
C ASP A 89 -9.09 -0.98 -3.54
N LYS A 90 -10.03 -0.06 -3.31
CA LYS A 90 -10.65 0.15 -1.99
C LYS A 90 -11.33 -1.10 -1.45
N LYS A 91 -11.99 -1.89 -2.30
CA LYS A 91 -12.59 -3.17 -1.88
C LYS A 91 -11.51 -4.19 -1.54
N TYR A 92 -10.44 -4.24 -2.34
CA TYR A 92 -9.33 -5.14 -2.14
C TYR A 92 -8.55 -4.84 -0.84
N ILE A 93 -8.25 -3.56 -0.57
CA ILE A 93 -7.70 -3.07 0.71
C ILE A 93 -8.53 -3.56 1.90
N LYS A 94 -9.87 -3.48 1.81
CA LYS A 94 -10.76 -3.95 2.88
C LYS A 94 -10.68 -5.46 3.06
N ALA A 95 -10.59 -6.23 1.98
CA ALA A 95 -10.48 -7.69 2.04
C ALA A 95 -9.17 -8.11 2.74
N ILE A 96 -8.03 -7.57 2.32
CA ILE A 96 -6.73 -7.83 2.96
C ILE A 96 -6.74 -7.41 4.43
N ALA A 97 -7.30 -6.24 4.74
CA ALA A 97 -7.39 -5.78 6.12
C ALA A 97 -8.29 -6.66 7.01
N VAL A 98 -9.32 -7.31 6.44
CA VAL A 98 -10.15 -8.29 7.16
C VAL A 98 -9.36 -9.57 7.39
N GLN A 99 -8.66 -10.06 6.37
CA GLN A 99 -7.81 -11.26 6.48
C GLN A 99 -6.72 -11.08 7.55
N LEU A 100 -5.96 -9.99 7.49
CA LEU A 100 -4.94 -9.66 8.49
C LEU A 100 -5.51 -9.58 9.91
N LYS A 101 -6.74 -9.05 10.09
CA LYS A 101 -7.41 -9.05 11.40
C LYS A 101 -7.74 -10.46 11.88
N SER A 102 -8.21 -11.33 10.99
CA SER A 102 -8.48 -12.74 11.34
C SER A 102 -7.21 -13.52 11.65
N GLU A 103 -6.08 -13.13 11.07
CA GLU A 103 -4.74 -13.68 11.35
C GLU A 103 -4.10 -13.07 12.62
N GLY A 104 -4.79 -12.14 13.30
CA GLY A 104 -4.36 -11.59 14.59
C GLY A 104 -3.65 -10.23 14.53
N VAL A 105 -3.48 -9.64 13.34
CA VAL A 105 -2.91 -8.30 13.19
C VAL A 105 -3.92 -7.24 13.64
N ARG A 106 -3.62 -6.57 14.75
CA ARG A 106 -4.45 -5.48 15.28
C ARG A 106 -4.24 -4.21 14.45
N HIS A 107 -5.32 -3.67 13.91
CA HIS A 107 -5.35 -2.40 13.15
C HIS A 107 -4.43 -2.38 11.90
N PRO A 108 -4.58 -3.33 10.96
CA PRO A 108 -3.65 -3.47 9.82
C PRO A 108 -3.57 -2.20 8.96
N LEU A 109 -4.69 -1.51 8.71
CA LEU A 109 -4.70 -0.25 7.97
C LEU A 109 -3.88 0.86 8.65
N MET A 110 -3.98 0.96 9.98
CA MET A 110 -3.21 1.96 10.73
C MET A 110 -1.71 1.65 10.67
N LEU A 111 -1.35 0.37 10.78
CA LEU A 111 0.03 -0.08 10.69
C LEU A 111 0.61 0.20 9.30
N ALA A 112 -0.16 -0.10 8.24
CA ALA A 112 0.21 0.15 6.86
C ALA A 112 0.46 1.65 6.60
N HIS A 113 -0.51 2.50 6.93
CA HIS A 113 -0.34 3.96 6.81
C HIS A 113 0.85 4.50 7.60
N LYS A 114 1.14 3.94 8.79
CA LYS A 114 2.28 4.37 9.60
C LYS A 114 3.61 4.02 8.94
N GLU A 115 3.74 2.83 8.36
CA GLU A 115 4.96 2.43 7.66
C GLU A 115 5.14 3.20 6.36
N ILE A 116 4.07 3.45 5.60
CA ILE A 116 4.08 4.36 4.43
C ILE A 116 4.62 5.73 4.81
N LYS A 117 4.02 6.40 5.80
CA LYS A 117 4.47 7.73 6.28
C LYS A 117 5.91 7.76 6.72
N LYS A 118 6.36 6.69 7.39
CA LYS A 118 7.73 6.56 7.88
C LYS A 118 8.71 6.37 6.72
N ALA A 119 8.33 5.64 5.68
CA ALA A 119 9.12 5.50 4.46
C ALA A 119 9.23 6.84 3.72
N ASP A 120 8.11 7.54 3.51
CA ASP A 120 8.10 8.82 2.79
C ASP A 120 8.89 9.90 3.55
N LYS A 121 8.76 9.95 4.89
CA LYS A 121 9.57 10.85 5.71
C LYS A 121 11.07 10.57 5.58
N LYS A 122 11.48 9.31 5.44
CA LYS A 122 12.90 8.97 5.24
C LYS A 122 13.40 9.48 3.89
N MET A 123 12.59 9.37 2.84
CA MET A 123 12.93 9.89 1.50
C MET A 123 13.08 11.42 1.54
N ILE A 124 12.11 12.15 2.10
CA ILE A 124 12.18 13.60 2.24
C ILE A 124 13.44 14.04 3.01
N ILE A 125 13.79 13.34 4.10
CA ILE A 125 15.02 13.64 4.86
C ILE A 125 16.28 13.39 4.02
N ALA A 126 16.30 12.33 3.20
CA ALA A 126 17.43 12.03 2.32
C ALA A 126 17.61 13.14 1.27
N ASP A 127 16.53 13.55 0.60
CA ASP A 127 16.54 14.63 -0.39
C ASP A 127 17.02 15.96 0.21
N VAL A 128 16.56 16.29 1.43
CA VAL A 128 17.04 17.49 2.14
C VAL A 128 18.54 17.42 2.41
N LYS A 129 19.11 16.23 2.69
CA LYS A 129 20.56 16.08 2.86
C LYS A 129 21.31 16.26 1.55
N ILE A 130 20.80 15.70 0.45
CA ILE A 130 21.39 15.84 -0.89
C ILE A 130 21.43 17.31 -1.28
N ILE A 131 20.30 18.03 -1.17
CA ILE A 131 20.23 19.47 -1.48
C ILE A 131 21.22 20.28 -0.64
N LYS A 132 21.42 19.94 0.64
CA LYS A 132 22.41 20.61 1.49
C LYS A 132 23.84 20.35 1.01
N ALA A 133 24.15 19.11 0.62
CA ALA A 133 25.46 18.74 0.09
C ALA A 133 25.74 19.49 -1.23
N ASP A 134 24.78 19.54 -2.13
CA ASP A 134 24.92 20.21 -3.43
C ASP A 134 25.05 21.73 -3.29
N LYS A 135 24.36 22.35 -2.33
CA LYS A 135 24.57 23.76 -1.99
C LYS A 135 26.00 24.03 -1.52
N LEU A 136 26.55 23.17 -0.67
CA LEU A 136 27.93 23.30 -0.21
C LEU A 136 28.94 23.06 -1.34
N ALA A 137 28.67 22.08 -2.22
CA ALA A 137 29.49 21.81 -3.40
C ALA A 137 29.51 23.02 -4.35
N LYS A 138 28.35 23.62 -4.63
CA LYS A 138 28.24 24.85 -5.43
C LYS A 138 29.04 26.00 -4.82
N GLN A 139 28.96 26.21 -3.51
CA GLN A 139 29.73 27.25 -2.82
C GLN A 139 31.25 27.03 -2.94
N LYS A 140 31.71 25.78 -2.85
CA LYS A 140 33.13 25.43 -3.03
C LYS A 140 33.58 25.67 -4.47
N ALA A 141 32.78 25.25 -5.46
CA ALA A 141 33.07 25.47 -6.88
C ALA A 141 33.13 26.97 -7.23
N LEU A 142 32.21 27.78 -6.69
CA LEU A 142 32.24 29.24 -6.82
C LEU A 142 33.53 29.84 -6.26
N LYS A 143 33.95 29.42 -5.06
CA LYS A 143 35.22 29.88 -4.45
C LYS A 143 36.45 29.44 -5.25
N ALA A 144 36.37 28.30 -5.92
CA ALA A 144 37.43 27.76 -6.76
C ALA A 144 37.45 28.35 -8.18
N GLY A 145 36.47 29.18 -8.56
CA GLY A 145 36.35 29.72 -9.92
C GLY A 145 35.94 28.69 -10.99
N ASP A 146 35.49 27.50 -10.58
CA ASP A 146 35.11 26.43 -11.50
C ASP A 146 33.67 26.61 -12.01
N SER A 147 33.53 27.42 -13.06
CA SER A 147 32.23 27.74 -13.65
C SER A 147 31.48 26.53 -14.22
N THR A 148 32.20 25.47 -14.62
CA THR A 148 31.58 24.24 -15.14
C THR A 148 30.96 23.45 -13.98
N ALA A 149 31.69 23.28 -12.88
CA ALA A 149 31.16 22.62 -11.68
C ALA A 149 29.99 23.39 -11.06
N VAL A 150 30.00 24.72 -11.11
CA VAL A 150 28.87 25.55 -10.67
C VAL A 150 27.60 25.26 -11.49
N LYS A 151 27.72 25.18 -12.82
CA LYS A 151 26.57 24.86 -13.69
C LYS A 151 26.02 23.46 -13.45
N VAL A 152 26.90 22.47 -13.30
CA VAL A 152 26.49 21.08 -13.00
C VAL A 152 25.75 21.01 -11.67
N THR A 153 26.34 21.58 -10.61
CA THR A 153 25.71 21.58 -9.27
C THR A 153 24.41 22.39 -9.23
N GLU A 154 24.28 23.46 -10.02
CA GLU A 154 23.05 24.22 -10.16
C GLU A 154 21.93 23.42 -10.83
N ASN A 155 22.25 22.68 -11.90
CA ASN A 155 21.29 21.79 -12.54
C ASN A 155 20.81 20.69 -11.58
N ASN A 156 21.74 20.07 -10.83
CA ASN A 156 21.39 19.07 -9.81
C ASN A 156 20.50 19.67 -8.71
N LEU A 157 20.82 20.86 -8.20
CA LEU A 157 19.98 21.55 -7.20
C LEU A 157 18.57 21.82 -7.69
N ILE A 158 18.40 22.16 -8.98
CA ILE A 158 17.08 22.36 -9.58
C ILE A 158 16.33 21.03 -9.63
N ALA A 159 16.98 19.97 -10.11
CA ALA A 159 16.40 18.63 -10.17
C ALA A 159 15.98 18.14 -8.76
N ASP A 160 16.88 18.22 -7.79
CA ASP A 160 16.63 17.78 -6.41
C ASP A 160 15.53 18.60 -5.74
N LYS A 161 15.46 19.91 -6.01
CA LYS A 161 14.38 20.76 -5.49
C LYS A 161 13.03 20.38 -6.09
N ASN A 162 12.99 20.00 -7.37
CA ASN A 162 11.78 19.54 -8.02
C ASN A 162 11.35 18.17 -7.48
N ASN A 163 12.30 17.25 -7.27
CA ASN A 163 12.06 15.96 -6.64
C ASN A 163 11.54 16.12 -5.21
N LEU A 164 12.19 16.94 -4.38
CA LEU A 164 11.73 17.23 -3.01
C LEU A 164 10.29 17.80 -2.99
N LYS A 165 9.96 18.69 -3.92
CA LYS A 165 8.58 19.21 -4.04
C LYS A 165 7.60 18.11 -4.40
N LYS A 166 7.97 17.20 -5.31
CA LYS A 166 7.17 16.06 -5.70
C LYS A 166 6.98 15.11 -4.50
N ASP A 167 8.05 14.74 -3.81
CA ASP A 167 8.02 13.87 -2.62
C ASP A 167 7.16 14.46 -1.50
N ILE A 168 7.24 15.77 -1.26
CA ILE A 168 6.35 16.47 -0.31
C ILE A 168 4.89 16.42 -0.81
N SER A 169 4.67 16.61 -2.11
CA SER A 169 3.33 16.56 -2.69
C SER A 169 2.73 15.16 -2.55
N ASP A 170 3.47 14.12 -2.90
CA ASP A 170 3.06 12.72 -2.84
C ASP A 170 2.75 12.32 -1.39
N ALA A 171 3.61 12.70 -0.43
CA ALA A 171 3.35 12.51 1.00
C ALA A 171 2.08 13.25 1.47
N SER A 172 1.82 14.47 0.97
CA SER A 172 0.63 15.25 1.34
C SER A 172 -0.67 14.75 0.70
N HIS A 173 -0.60 14.12 -0.48
CA HIS A 173 -1.76 13.56 -1.16
C HIS A 173 -2.23 12.26 -0.49
N ASP A 174 -1.31 11.45 0.06
CA ASP A 174 -1.66 10.30 0.91
C ASP A 174 -2.38 10.74 2.20
N ASP A 175 -2.00 11.91 2.74
CA ASP A 175 -2.65 12.53 3.91
C ASP A 175 -4.05 13.11 3.64
N THR A 176 -4.55 13.10 2.40
CA THR A 176 -5.89 13.63 2.10
C THR A 176 -7.03 12.68 2.49
N LYS A 177 -7.35 12.76 3.79
CA LYS A 177 -8.64 12.45 4.44
C LYS A 177 -8.96 10.95 4.54
N HIS A 178 -8.64 10.31 5.67
CA HIS A 178 -9.55 9.44 6.46
C HIS A 178 -8.82 8.87 7.69
N PHE A 179 -8.66 9.68 8.74
CA PHE A 179 -8.58 9.16 10.11
C PHE A 179 -9.32 10.09 11.08
N THR A 180 -10.59 10.40 10.76
CA THR A 180 -11.59 10.66 11.80
C THR A 180 -12.03 9.32 12.38
N PHE A 181 -11.12 8.63 13.09
CA PHE A 181 -11.51 7.60 14.05
C PHE A 181 -11.50 8.23 15.44
N ILE A 182 -12.37 9.21 15.67
CA ILE A 182 -12.69 9.69 17.01
C ILE A 182 -14.22 9.84 17.10
N ARG A 183 -14.80 9.00 17.97
CA ARG A 183 -16.19 8.98 18.48
C ARG A 183 -17.29 8.46 17.54
N SER A 184 -17.33 7.14 17.37
CA SER A 184 -18.61 6.42 17.53
C SER A 184 -18.83 6.28 19.02
N LYS A 185 -19.75 7.06 19.60
CA LYS A 185 -20.29 6.79 20.93
C LYS A 185 -20.96 5.41 20.88
N SER A 186 -20.58 4.52 21.77
CA SER A 186 -21.47 3.53 22.36
C SER A 186 -21.42 3.70 23.86
#